data_AF-Q9RYA4-F1
#
_entry.id   AF-Q9RYA4-F1
#
_cell.length_a   1.000
_cell.length_b   1.000
_cell.length_c   1.000
_cell.angle_alpha   90.00
_cell.angle_beta   90.00
_cell.angle_gamma   90.00
#
_symmetry.space_group_name_H-M   'P 1'
#
loop_
_entity.id
_entity.type
_entity.pdbx_description
1 polymer ?
#
loop_
_entity_poly.entity_id
_entity_poly.type
_entity_poly.pdbx_seq_one_letter_code
_entity_poly.pdbx_strand_id
1 'polypeptide(L)'
;MAGHPNTPPETLAALGAEFPAEVLGNPALPLLRLAQPGLLARWPVRTLEALAAAPAAPVWLLRLAAAHEKIDVQLAAVTRPDLPGDVLLKLSHSPFWTIREAVARKPQLPPGVLGQLGHDLDYGVRLSVANRSDLSRELRGALRRDPHPLVRAVVILGEPQVSELSLS
;
A
#
# COMPACT_ATOMS: atom_id res chain seq x y z
N MET A 1 5.32 -31.60 2.41
CA MET A 1 4.62 -30.45 3.03
C MET A 1 5.52 -29.23 2.91
N ALA A 2 4.97 -28.06 2.59
CA ALA A 2 5.78 -26.91 2.19
C ALA A 2 6.62 -26.32 3.33
N GLY A 3 6.42 -26.76 4.58
CA GLY A 3 7.27 -26.43 5.73
C GLY A 3 8.57 -27.25 5.85
N HIS A 4 8.81 -28.26 5.01
CA HIS A 4 10.00 -29.09 5.13
C HIS A 4 11.28 -28.31 4.70
N PRO A 5 12.39 -28.31 5.48
CA PRO A 5 13.58 -27.50 5.20
C PRO A 5 14.22 -27.74 3.83
N ASN A 6 14.09 -28.95 3.29
CA ASN A 6 14.65 -29.34 1.99
C ASN A 6 13.64 -29.22 0.84
N THR A 7 12.53 -28.50 1.01
CA THR A 7 11.55 -28.31 -0.07
C THR A 7 12.19 -27.47 -1.18
N PRO A 8 12.25 -27.98 -2.44
CA PRO A 8 12.84 -27.24 -3.54
C PRO A 8 12.17 -25.88 -3.78
N PRO A 9 12.90 -24.84 -4.23
CA PRO A 9 12.33 -23.52 -4.46
C PRO A 9 11.16 -23.53 -5.45
N GLU A 10 11.21 -24.37 -6.47
CA GLU A 10 10.16 -24.53 -7.47
C GLU A 10 8.88 -25.09 -6.85
N THR A 11 9.04 -26.03 -5.91
CA THR A 11 7.92 -26.58 -5.14
C THR A 11 7.32 -25.55 -4.19
N LEU A 12 8.14 -24.75 -3.52
CA LEU A 12 7.65 -23.63 -2.70
C LEU A 12 6.89 -22.60 -3.54
N ALA A 13 7.42 -22.26 -4.72
CA ALA A 13 6.78 -21.35 -5.65
C ALA A 13 5.43 -21.89 -6.15
N ALA A 14 5.32 -23.19 -6.41
CA ALA A 14 4.08 -23.83 -6.85
C ALA A 14 3.03 -23.91 -5.73
N LEU A 15 3.45 -24.21 -4.49
CA LEU A 15 2.54 -24.41 -3.36
C LEU A 15 2.14 -23.11 -2.66
N GLY A 16 2.89 -22.01 -2.82
CA GLY A 16 2.67 -20.82 -2.00
C GLY A 16 1.34 -20.09 -2.23
N ALA A 17 0.67 -20.33 -3.37
CA ALA A 17 -0.69 -19.82 -3.59
C ALA A 17 -1.74 -20.57 -2.73
N GLU A 18 -1.56 -21.88 -2.54
CA GLU A 18 -2.50 -22.74 -1.80
C GLU A 18 -2.15 -22.81 -0.30
N PHE A 19 -0.85 -22.79 0.02
CA PHE A 19 -0.33 -22.96 1.38
C PHE A 19 0.63 -21.82 1.77
N PRO A 20 0.18 -20.55 1.76
CA PRO A 20 1.06 -19.41 2.03
C PRO A 20 1.67 -19.47 3.44
N ALA A 21 0.91 -19.91 4.45
CA ALA A 21 1.41 -20.02 5.82
C ALA A 21 2.55 -21.05 5.95
N GLU A 22 2.46 -22.20 5.27
CA GLU A 22 3.51 -23.21 5.29
C GLU A 22 4.78 -22.73 4.59
N VAL A 23 4.64 -22.03 3.45
CA VAL A 23 5.78 -21.47 2.72
C VAL A 23 6.45 -20.35 3.53
N LEU A 24 5.68 -19.47 4.16
CA LEU A 24 6.21 -18.41 5.03
C LEU A 24 6.91 -18.98 6.27
N GLY A 25 6.42 -20.10 6.80
CA GLY A 25 7.03 -20.82 7.91
C GLY A 25 8.25 -21.67 7.52
N ASN A 26 8.55 -21.80 6.23
CA ASN A 26 9.67 -22.63 5.78
C ASN A 26 11.02 -21.96 6.14
N PRO A 27 11.90 -22.64 6.91
CA PRO A 27 13.18 -22.06 7.34
C PRO A 27 14.16 -21.81 6.20
N ALA A 28 13.97 -22.43 5.03
CA ALA A 28 14.76 -22.17 3.84
C ALA A 28 14.40 -20.85 3.17
N LEU A 29 13.19 -20.30 3.35
CA LEU A 29 12.74 -19.11 2.63
C LEU A 29 13.64 -17.88 2.85
N PRO A 30 14.05 -17.53 4.09
CA PRO A 30 15.02 -16.45 4.30
C PRO A 30 16.40 -16.74 3.68
N LEU A 31 16.83 -18.00 3.64
CA LEU A 31 18.10 -18.41 3.05
C LEU A 31 18.06 -18.30 1.53
N LEU A 32 16.96 -18.70 0.89
CA LEU A 32 16.75 -18.56 -0.56
C LEU A 32 16.83 -17.09 -0.99
N ARG A 33 16.23 -16.18 -0.22
CA ARG A 33 16.34 -14.74 -0.46
C ARG A 33 17.79 -14.25 -0.41
N LEU A 34 18.60 -14.75 0.51
CA LEU A 34 20.01 -14.34 0.65
C LEU A 34 20.88 -14.95 -0.44
N ALA A 35 20.68 -16.23 -0.74
CA ALA A 35 21.46 -16.96 -1.74
C ALA A 35 21.13 -16.48 -3.17
N GLN A 36 19.87 -16.13 -3.46
CA GLN A 36 19.41 -15.70 -4.77
C GLN A 36 18.38 -14.55 -4.65
N PRO A 37 18.82 -13.29 -4.49
CA PRO A 37 17.94 -12.14 -4.22
C PRO A 37 16.81 -11.93 -5.24
N GLY A 38 17.03 -12.29 -6.51
CA GLY A 38 16.03 -12.16 -7.58
C GLY A 38 15.10 -13.37 -7.74
N LEU A 39 15.31 -14.45 -6.99
CA LEU A 39 14.53 -15.68 -7.17
C LEU A 39 13.05 -15.47 -6.84
N LEU A 40 12.77 -14.90 -5.67
CA LEU A 40 11.40 -14.70 -5.19
C LEU A 40 10.62 -13.72 -6.08
N ALA A 41 11.28 -12.71 -6.64
CA ALA A 41 10.64 -11.75 -7.56
C ALA A 41 10.18 -12.39 -8.89
N ARG A 42 10.64 -13.62 -9.19
CA ARG A 42 10.23 -14.39 -10.38
C ARG A 42 9.22 -15.49 -10.05
N TRP A 43 8.78 -15.59 -8.80
CA TRP A 43 7.75 -16.54 -8.43
C TRP A 43 6.41 -16.20 -9.10
N PRO A 44 5.51 -17.19 -9.26
CA PRO A 44 4.20 -16.94 -9.82
C PRO A 44 3.49 -15.79 -9.10
N VAL A 45 2.82 -14.92 -9.86
CA VAL A 45 2.12 -13.74 -9.31
C VAL A 45 1.14 -14.15 -8.22
N ARG A 46 0.33 -15.20 -8.45
CA ARG A 46 -0.61 -15.75 -7.46
C ARG A 46 0.06 -16.19 -6.16
N THR A 47 1.28 -16.71 -6.23
CA THR A 47 2.04 -17.07 -5.04
C THR A 47 2.48 -15.83 -4.29
N LEU A 48 3.02 -14.82 -4.98
CA LEU A 48 3.43 -13.57 -4.35
C LEU A 48 2.25 -12.79 -3.75
N GLU A 49 1.09 -12.78 -4.41
CA GLU A 49 -0.16 -12.23 -3.89
C GLU A 49 -0.54 -12.91 -2.57
N ALA A 50 -0.63 -14.24 -2.56
CA ALA A 50 -1.01 -15.02 -1.37
C ALA A 50 -0.03 -14.80 -0.21
N LEU A 51 1.27 -14.80 -0.49
CA LEU A 51 2.31 -14.58 0.51
C LEU A 51 2.29 -13.15 1.04
N ALA A 52 2.06 -12.14 0.21
CA ALA A 52 1.98 -10.74 0.63
C ALA A 52 0.72 -10.46 1.47
N ALA A 53 -0.41 -11.07 1.09
CA ALA A 53 -1.67 -10.92 1.83
C ALA A 53 -1.68 -11.66 3.19
N ALA A 54 -0.86 -12.71 3.35
CA ALA A 54 -0.87 -13.55 4.54
C ALA A 54 -0.38 -12.79 5.80
N PRO A 55 -1.05 -12.91 6.97
CA PRO A 55 -0.68 -12.16 8.18
C PRO A 55 0.79 -12.33 8.61
N ALA A 56 1.35 -13.53 8.42
CA ALA A 56 2.73 -13.87 8.78
C ALA A 56 3.79 -13.36 7.77
N ALA A 57 3.40 -12.59 6.76
CA ALA A 57 4.31 -12.05 5.76
C ALA A 57 5.41 -11.21 6.42
N PRO A 58 6.70 -11.59 6.28
CA PRO A 58 7.77 -10.81 6.86
C PRO A 58 7.94 -9.48 6.12
N VAL A 59 8.40 -8.45 6.82
CA VAL A 59 8.55 -7.09 6.25
C VAL A 59 9.39 -7.06 4.97
N TRP A 60 10.41 -7.91 4.85
CA TRP A 60 11.22 -7.98 3.62
C TRP A 60 10.40 -8.45 2.41
N LEU A 61 9.38 -9.28 2.62
CA LEU A 61 8.48 -9.74 1.56
C LEU A 61 7.49 -8.65 1.17
N LEU A 62 6.99 -7.88 2.15
CA LEU A 62 6.16 -6.71 1.88
C LEU A 62 6.92 -5.64 1.08
N ARG A 63 8.21 -5.44 1.36
CA ARG A 63 9.10 -4.57 0.57
C ARG A 63 9.26 -5.08 -0.86
N LEU A 64 9.45 -6.39 -1.04
CA LEU A 64 9.50 -7.01 -2.36
C LEU A 64 8.18 -6.77 -3.11
N ALA A 65 7.04 -7.01 -2.45
CA ALA A 65 5.72 -6.83 -3.05
C ALA A 65 5.46 -5.37 -3.46
N ALA A 66 5.85 -4.40 -2.62
CA ALA A 66 5.73 -2.99 -2.93
C ALA A 66 6.63 -2.50 -4.07
N ALA A 67 7.74 -3.20 -4.33
CA ALA A 67 8.64 -2.90 -5.45
C ALA A 67 8.30 -3.71 -6.72
N HIS A 68 7.31 -4.59 -6.67
CA HIS A 68 7.01 -5.52 -7.76
C HIS A 68 6.36 -4.81 -8.95
N GLU A 69 6.66 -5.24 -10.18
CA GLU A 69 6.13 -4.60 -11.40
C GLU A 69 4.63 -4.88 -11.65
N LYS A 70 4.11 -5.98 -11.12
CA LYS A 70 2.70 -6.36 -11.27
C LYS A 70 1.84 -5.68 -10.20
N ILE A 71 0.76 -5.05 -10.66
CA ILE A 71 -0.21 -4.38 -9.80
C ILE A 71 -0.82 -5.33 -8.76
N ASP A 72 -1.12 -6.58 -9.12
CA ASP A 72 -1.79 -7.53 -8.23
C ASP A 72 -0.96 -7.82 -6.96
N VAL A 73 0.36 -7.90 -7.11
CA VAL A 73 1.29 -8.09 -5.99
C VAL A 73 1.37 -6.84 -5.11
N GLN A 74 1.40 -5.65 -5.72
CA GLN A 74 1.34 -4.40 -4.95
C GLN A 74 -0.01 -4.25 -4.23
N LEU A 75 -1.10 -4.66 -4.87
CA LEU A 75 -2.46 -4.61 -4.33
C LEU A 75 -2.60 -5.53 -3.11
N ALA A 76 -2.06 -6.76 -3.19
CA ALA A 76 -2.03 -7.69 -2.07
C ALA A 76 -1.29 -7.11 -0.85
N ALA A 77 -0.21 -6.34 -1.05
CA ALA A 77 0.47 -5.65 0.04
C ALA A 77 -0.34 -4.44 0.54
N VAL A 78 -0.76 -3.53 -0.35
CA VAL A 78 -1.41 -2.26 0.04
C VAL A 78 -2.78 -2.46 0.70
N THR A 79 -3.45 -3.58 0.51
CA THR A 79 -4.73 -3.87 1.19
C THR A 79 -4.56 -4.19 2.68
N ARG A 80 -3.35 -4.56 3.12
CA ARG A 80 -3.07 -4.87 4.53
C ARG A 80 -3.17 -3.64 5.44
N PRO A 81 -3.74 -3.76 6.65
CA PRO A 81 -3.84 -2.64 7.58
C PRO A 81 -2.51 -2.25 8.24
N ASP A 82 -1.55 -3.17 8.31
CA ASP A 82 -0.35 -3.12 9.16
C ASP A 82 0.95 -2.86 8.40
N LEU A 83 0.90 -2.07 7.32
CA LEU A 83 2.09 -1.82 6.51
C LEU A 83 3.12 -0.91 7.21
N PRO A 84 4.41 -1.30 7.20
CA PRO A 84 5.49 -0.42 7.63
C PRO A 84 5.56 0.87 6.81
N GLY A 85 6.04 1.95 7.44
CA GLY A 85 6.08 3.26 6.80
C GLY A 85 6.93 3.33 5.52
N ASP A 86 8.04 2.60 5.46
CA ASP A 86 8.88 2.52 4.26
C ASP A 86 8.19 1.78 3.11
N VAL A 87 7.35 0.79 3.41
CA VAL A 87 6.52 0.09 2.42
C VAL A 87 5.43 1.02 1.88
N LEU A 88 4.77 1.79 2.75
CA LEU A 88 3.79 2.81 2.34
C LEU A 88 4.43 3.91 1.48
N LEU A 89 5.62 4.38 1.84
CA LEU A 89 6.39 5.34 1.06
C LEU A 89 6.76 4.79 -0.33
N LYS A 90 7.09 3.50 -0.43
CA LYS A 90 7.36 2.88 -1.73
C LYS A 90 6.11 2.81 -2.60
N LEU A 91 4.98 2.40 -2.01
CA LEU A 91 3.69 2.28 -2.70
C LEU A 91 3.11 3.65 -3.10
N SER A 92 3.39 4.73 -2.37
CA SER A 92 2.95 6.08 -2.73
C SER A 92 3.59 6.60 -4.03
N HIS A 93 4.66 5.95 -4.50
CA HIS A 93 5.32 6.23 -5.77
C HIS A 93 5.00 5.18 -6.86
N SER A 94 4.02 4.31 -6.62
CA SER A 94 3.61 3.30 -7.60
C SER A 94 3.20 3.96 -8.92
N PRO A 95 3.54 3.38 -10.09
CA PRO A 95 3.01 3.85 -11.37
C PRO A 95 1.48 3.69 -11.46
N PHE A 96 0.89 2.82 -10.65
CA PHE A 96 -0.54 2.54 -10.64
C PHE A 96 -1.27 3.52 -9.70
N TRP A 97 -2.13 4.37 -10.26
CA TRP A 97 -2.89 5.35 -9.48
C TRP A 97 -3.78 4.68 -8.42
N THR A 98 -4.34 3.50 -8.71
CA THR A 98 -5.15 2.72 -7.76
C THR A 98 -4.36 2.31 -6.52
N ILE A 99 -3.07 2.04 -6.64
CA ILE A 99 -2.20 1.74 -5.51
C ILE A 99 -1.94 3.00 -4.69
N ARG A 100 -1.62 4.12 -5.34
CA ARG A 100 -1.43 5.42 -4.65
C ARG A 100 -2.71 5.87 -3.95
N GLU A 101 -3.87 5.62 -4.55
CA GLU A 101 -5.18 5.86 -3.97
C GLU A 101 -5.40 4.99 -2.72
N ALA A 102 -5.09 3.70 -2.79
CA ALA A 102 -5.17 2.80 -1.64
C ALA A 102 -4.23 3.22 -0.50
N VAL A 103 -3.04 3.75 -0.82
CA VAL A 103 -2.16 4.38 0.17
C VAL A 103 -2.83 5.61 0.78
N ALA A 104 -3.42 6.51 -0.01
CA ALA A 104 -4.09 7.72 0.51
C ALA A 104 -5.21 7.41 1.52
N ARG A 105 -5.84 6.23 1.44
CA ARG A 105 -6.86 5.76 2.38
C ARG A 105 -6.31 5.14 3.67
N LYS A 106 -5.00 4.99 3.83
CA LYS A 106 -4.40 4.39 5.04
C LYS A 106 -4.58 5.28 6.26
N PRO A 107 -4.94 4.73 7.44
CA PRO A 107 -5.22 5.54 8.61
C PRO A 107 -3.99 6.36 9.03
N GLN A 108 -2.80 5.75 8.94
CA GLN A 108 -1.52 6.40 9.25
C GLN A 108 -0.64 6.39 8.01
N LEU A 109 -0.01 7.53 7.75
CA LEU A 109 0.91 7.72 6.64
C LEU A 109 2.26 8.23 7.16
N PRO A 110 3.37 7.84 6.51
CA PRO A 110 4.67 8.46 6.80
C PRO A 110 4.63 9.98 6.56
N PRO A 111 5.48 10.75 7.27
CA PRO A 111 5.60 12.19 7.03
C PRO A 111 5.85 12.50 5.55
N GLY A 112 5.19 13.53 5.03
CA GLY A 112 5.32 13.98 3.64
C GLY A 112 4.48 13.20 2.62
N VAL A 113 4.12 11.94 2.86
CA VAL A 113 3.34 11.13 1.91
C VAL A 113 1.97 11.73 1.64
N LEU A 114 1.28 12.22 2.68
CA LEU A 114 -0.02 12.86 2.51
C LEU A 114 0.04 14.13 1.66
N GLY A 115 1.10 14.94 1.84
CA GLY A 115 1.33 16.15 1.04
C GLY A 115 1.66 15.83 -0.41
N GLN A 116 2.48 14.79 -0.65
CA GLN A 116 2.77 14.27 -1.99
C GLN A 116 1.48 13.83 -2.71
N LEU A 117 0.68 12.98 -2.08
CA LEU A 117 -0.56 12.45 -2.67
C LEU A 117 -1.62 13.55 -2.87
N GLY A 118 -1.57 14.63 -2.08
CA GLY A 118 -2.39 15.81 -2.28
C GLY A 118 -2.09 16.58 -3.57
N HIS A 119 -0.92 16.37 -4.16
CA HIS A 119 -0.50 16.94 -5.44
C HIS A 119 -0.37 15.86 -6.53
N ASP A 120 -0.98 14.68 -6.31
CA ASP A 120 -0.92 13.58 -7.28
C ASP A 120 -1.50 14.00 -8.64
N LEU A 121 -1.01 13.41 -9.73
CA LEU A 121 -1.52 13.68 -11.07
C LEU A 121 -2.96 13.18 -11.24
N ASP A 122 -3.30 12.08 -10.58
CA ASP A 122 -4.62 11.48 -10.65
C ASP A 122 -5.59 12.12 -9.65
N TYR A 123 -6.76 12.55 -10.14
CA TYR A 123 -7.73 13.23 -9.28
C TYR A 123 -8.40 12.29 -8.27
N GLY A 124 -8.47 10.97 -8.53
CA GLY A 124 -9.03 9.98 -7.60
C GLY A 124 -8.14 9.82 -6.36
N VAL A 125 -6.81 9.87 -6.56
CA VAL A 125 -5.85 9.95 -5.45
C VAL A 125 -6.05 11.24 -4.64
N ARG A 126 -6.12 12.40 -5.30
CA ARG A 126 -6.36 13.69 -4.61
C ARG A 126 -7.73 13.74 -3.91
N LEU A 127 -8.75 13.12 -4.48
CA LEU A 127 -10.09 12.99 -3.89
C LEU A 127 -10.06 12.11 -2.62
N SER A 128 -9.25 11.05 -2.63
CA SER A 128 -9.05 10.20 -1.46
C SER A 128 -8.32 10.95 -0.34
N VAL A 129 -7.36 11.81 -0.69
CA VAL A 129 -6.74 12.75 0.26
C VAL A 129 -7.76 13.76 0.79
N ALA A 130 -8.54 14.39 -0.09
CA ALA A 130 -9.56 15.37 0.28
C ALA A 130 -10.61 14.86 1.28
N ASN A 131 -10.92 13.56 1.23
CA ASN A 131 -11.87 12.91 2.14
C ASN A 131 -11.30 12.64 3.55
N ARG A 132 -10.03 12.96 3.82
CA ARG A 132 -9.44 12.71 5.13
C ARG A 132 -9.76 13.83 6.12
N SER A 133 -9.93 13.46 7.38
CA SER A 133 -10.16 14.40 8.48
C SER A 133 -8.88 15.07 9.01
N ASP A 134 -7.72 14.45 8.79
CA ASP A 134 -6.41 14.88 9.32
C ASP A 134 -5.63 15.83 8.39
N LEU A 135 -6.30 16.46 7.42
CA LEU A 135 -5.67 17.41 6.51
C LEU A 135 -5.15 18.65 7.24
N SER A 136 -3.91 19.04 6.93
CA SER A 136 -3.33 20.32 7.36
C SER A 136 -4.10 21.51 6.75
N ARG A 137 -3.96 22.70 7.34
CA ARG A 137 -4.60 23.92 6.82
C ARG A 137 -4.10 24.27 5.42
N GLU A 138 -2.80 24.09 5.19
CA GLU A 138 -2.12 24.36 3.93
C GLU A 138 -2.64 23.42 2.84
N LEU A 139 -2.66 22.12 3.12
CA LEU A 139 -3.11 21.12 2.15
C LEU A 139 -4.61 21.27 1.84
N ARG A 140 -5.44 21.54 2.86
CA ARG A 140 -6.86 21.88 2.66
C ARG A 140 -7.02 23.12 1.77
N GLY A 141 -6.20 24.15 2.00
CA GLY A 141 -6.19 25.37 1.19
C GLY A 141 -5.75 25.15 -0.26
N ALA A 142 -4.83 24.22 -0.51
CA ALA A 142 -4.45 23.81 -1.86
C ALA A 142 -5.58 23.06 -2.57
N LEU A 143 -6.19 22.06 -1.92
CA LEU A 143 -7.26 21.24 -2.50
C LEU A 143 -8.57 22.01 -2.76
N ARG A 144 -8.85 23.11 -2.04
CA ARG A 144 -9.94 24.03 -2.40
C ARG A 144 -9.78 24.66 -3.78
N ARG A 145 -8.54 24.76 -4.27
CA ARG A 145 -8.18 25.28 -5.59
C ARG A 145 -7.84 24.16 -6.57
N ASP A 146 -8.18 22.90 -6.23
CA ASP A 146 -7.89 21.76 -7.10
C ASP A 146 -8.53 21.95 -8.49
N PRO A 147 -7.83 21.59 -9.58
CA PRO A 147 -8.42 21.66 -10.92
C PRO A 147 -9.70 20.83 -11.05
N HIS A 148 -9.82 19.71 -10.33
CA HIS A 148 -10.96 18.81 -10.43
C HIS A 148 -12.15 19.25 -9.53
N PRO A 149 -13.35 19.48 -10.09
CA PRO A 149 -14.51 19.96 -9.32
C PRO A 149 -14.91 19.09 -8.12
N LEU A 150 -14.85 17.77 -8.26
CA LEU A 150 -15.20 16.86 -7.16
C LEU A 150 -14.25 16.98 -5.97
N VAL A 151 -12.96 17.23 -6.22
CA VAL A 151 -11.97 17.39 -5.15
C VAL A 151 -12.28 18.66 -4.36
N ARG A 152 -12.57 19.77 -5.06
CA ARG A 152 -13.00 21.03 -4.41
C ARG A 152 -14.27 20.84 -3.60
N ALA A 153 -15.28 20.19 -4.16
CA ALA A 153 -16.57 19.97 -3.51
C ALA A 153 -16.42 19.19 -2.20
N VAL A 154 -15.66 18.08 -2.22
CA VAL A 154 -15.43 17.28 -1.00
C VAL A 154 -14.75 18.09 0.09
N VAL A 155 -13.74 18.88 -0.24
CA VAL A 155 -13.04 19.69 0.78
C VAL A 155 -13.94 20.77 1.38
N ILE A 156 -14.79 21.41 0.56
CA ILE A 156 -15.72 22.46 1.01
C ILE A 156 -16.84 21.85 1.89
N LEU A 157 -17.40 20.71 1.49
CA LEU A 157 -18.47 20.04 2.23
C LEU A 157 -17.99 19.38 3.53
N GLY A 158 -16.72 19.00 3.59
CA GLY A 158 -16.09 18.42 4.79
C GLY A 158 -15.71 19.44 5.87
N GLU A 159 -16.04 20.72 5.70
CA GLU A 159 -15.76 21.74 6.72
C GLU A 159 -16.73 21.61 7.91
N PRO A 160 -16.23 21.60 9.16
CA PRO A 160 -17.10 21.86 10.29
C PRO A 160 -17.67 23.27 10.13
N GLN A 161 -18.98 23.36 9.91
CA GLN A 161 -19.71 24.62 9.86
C GLN A 161 -19.43 25.37 11.17
N VAL A 162 -18.66 26.46 11.10
CA VAL A 162 -18.52 27.36 12.23
C VAL A 162 -19.85 28.07 12.34
N SER A 163 -20.70 27.67 13.30
CA SER A 163 -21.95 28.38 13.58
C SER A 163 -21.62 29.83 13.95
N GLU A 164 -21.85 30.76 13.03
CA GLU A 164 -21.94 32.19 13.29
C GLU A 164 -23.21 32.48 14.12
N LEU A 165 -23.23 32.06 15.37
CA LEU A 165 -24.27 32.41 16.34
C LEU A 165 -23.63 32.66 17.70
N SER A 166 -22.89 33.76 17.85
CA SER A 166 -22.65 34.43 19.13
C SER A 166 -22.01 35.79 18.90
N LEU A 167 -22.78 36.74 18.35
CA LEU A 167 -22.63 38.16 18.66
C LEU A 167 -24.00 38.83 18.47
N SER A 168 -24.81 38.82 19.53
CA SER A 168 -25.95 39.71 19.76
C SER A 168 -26.00 40.03 21.24
#